data_AF-A0A2E4KFW4-F1
#
_entry.id   AF-A0A2E4KFW4-F1
#
_cell.length_a   1.000
_cell.length_b   1.000
_cell.length_c   1.000
_cell.angle_alpha   90.00
_cell.angle_beta   90.00
_cell.angle_gamma   90.00
#
_symmetry.space_group_name_H-M   'P 1'
#
loop_
_entity.id
_entity.type
_entity.pdbx_description
1 polymer ?
#
loop_
_entity_poly.entity_id
_entity_poly.type
_entity_poly.pdbx_seq_one_letter_code
_entity_poly.pdbx_strand_id
1 'polypeptide(L)'
;MKIIYKNPKKIKDIIVYKPDVFLDNRGYFYETFQKIKLANIGINEDFLQDNRSFSKKNVIRGIHFLKGKQQAQLLSVVEGKIWDVIVDLRKDSATFKKWFALELSDTNHYHLYIPRGFGHGFCVLSKKAKINYKTTEYFNKNNEKGIKWDDKDLNIKWPIKSPILNKRDKTFPYFTEIIENNFNKILKYNLKNNKPYLIKIPFFSGKKASLSYFEPKIYKMKNIKRIFYIKGNKNVKRGGHAHKKCNQFLICQKGKVRVNCFFSKKNKKTFLLKNNKTGLFINKMTWTDIEYLENDTIINVICDRRYEVYDYIYDYKKFIKMFT
;
A
#
# COMPACT_ATOMS: atom_id res chain seq x y z
N MET A 1 -34.05 -13.91 1.01
CA MET A 1 -32.64 -13.79 0.63
C MET A 1 -31.80 -14.36 1.77
N LYS A 2 -30.73 -15.12 1.47
CA LYS A 2 -29.92 -15.80 2.49
C LYS A 2 -28.45 -15.37 2.40
N ILE A 3 -27.87 -14.89 3.49
CA ILE A 3 -26.42 -14.66 3.58
C ILE A 3 -25.72 -16.03 3.63
N ILE A 4 -24.75 -16.23 2.73
CA ILE A 4 -23.92 -17.45 2.66
C ILE A 4 -22.60 -17.21 3.38
N TYR A 5 -21.97 -16.05 3.16
CA TYR A 5 -20.78 -15.64 3.88
C TYR A 5 -20.87 -14.16 4.27
N LYS A 6 -20.47 -13.84 5.50
CA LYS A 6 -20.22 -12.47 5.95
C LYS A 6 -18.87 -12.43 6.63
N ASN A 7 -18.00 -11.52 6.20
CA ASN A 7 -16.63 -11.40 6.68
C ASN A 7 -15.79 -12.70 6.58
N PRO A 8 -15.79 -13.40 5.43
CA PRO A 8 -15.09 -14.68 5.28
C PRO A 8 -13.59 -14.54 5.58
N LYS A 9 -13.00 -15.55 6.24
CA LYS A 9 -11.59 -15.55 6.68
C LYS A 9 -11.20 -14.31 7.49
N LYS A 10 -12.14 -13.72 8.25
CA LYS A 10 -11.97 -12.46 9.00
C LYS A 10 -11.76 -11.22 8.13
N ILE A 11 -11.89 -11.34 6.81
CA ILE A 11 -11.77 -10.22 5.88
C ILE A 11 -13.07 -9.43 5.94
N LYS A 12 -13.02 -8.24 6.56
CA LYS A 12 -14.22 -7.43 6.81
C LYS A 12 -14.88 -6.94 5.52
N ASP A 13 -16.20 -6.83 5.59
CA ASP A 13 -17.11 -6.11 4.68
C ASP A 13 -17.45 -6.82 3.37
N ILE A 14 -16.87 -8.00 3.12
CA ILE A 14 -17.31 -8.90 2.03
C ILE A 14 -18.59 -9.62 2.45
N ILE A 15 -19.59 -9.60 1.57
CA ILE A 15 -20.86 -10.30 1.75
C ILE A 15 -21.13 -11.17 0.52
N VAL A 16 -21.46 -12.44 0.75
CA VAL A 16 -21.96 -13.36 -0.26
C VAL A 16 -23.35 -13.75 0.15
N TYR A 17 -24.31 -13.64 -0.77
CA TYR A 17 -25.70 -14.00 -0.50
C TYR A 17 -26.31 -14.77 -1.67
N LYS A 18 -27.39 -15.48 -1.40
CA LYS A 18 -28.25 -16.12 -2.39
C LYS A 18 -29.60 -15.38 -2.40
N PRO A 19 -30.09 -14.90 -3.56
CA PRO A 19 -31.44 -14.36 -3.67
C PRO A 19 -32.47 -15.48 -3.47
N ASP A 20 -33.74 -15.10 -3.30
CA ASP A 20 -34.83 -16.07 -3.29
C ASP A 20 -35.07 -16.53 -4.74
N VAL A 21 -34.75 -17.80 -5.01
CA VAL A 21 -34.87 -18.41 -6.34
C VAL A 21 -36.14 -19.24 -6.38
N PHE A 22 -37.07 -18.84 -7.22
CA PHE A 22 -38.33 -19.53 -7.46
C PHE A 22 -38.17 -20.41 -8.70
N LEU A 23 -38.31 -21.72 -8.55
CA LEU A 23 -38.21 -22.68 -9.64
C LEU A 23 -39.59 -23.26 -9.96
N ASP A 24 -39.88 -23.43 -11.24
CA ASP A 24 -41.05 -24.16 -11.75
C ASP A 24 -40.72 -24.87 -13.07
N ASN A 25 -41.71 -25.53 -13.67
CA ASN A 25 -41.53 -26.30 -14.91
C ASN A 25 -41.09 -25.45 -16.13
N ARG A 26 -41.18 -24.12 -16.06
CA ARG A 26 -40.74 -23.17 -17.11
C ARG A 26 -39.29 -22.75 -16.93
N GLY A 27 -38.73 -22.89 -15.73
CA GLY A 27 -37.37 -22.48 -15.40
C GLY A 27 -37.24 -21.89 -13.99
N TYR A 28 -36.55 -20.77 -13.86
CA TYR A 28 -36.39 -20.08 -12.58
C TYR A 28 -36.59 -18.57 -12.72
N PHE A 29 -36.99 -17.93 -11.61
CA PHE A 29 -37.09 -16.50 -11.47
C PHE A 29 -36.44 -16.06 -10.14
N TYR A 30 -35.72 -14.93 -10.16
CA TYR A 30 -35.31 -14.23 -8.95
C TYR A 30 -34.99 -12.77 -9.24
N GLU A 31 -35.17 -11.93 -8.23
CA GLU A 31 -34.74 -10.53 -8.28
C GLU A 31 -33.22 -10.45 -8.15
N THR A 32 -32.55 -10.04 -9.22
CA THR A 32 -31.08 -9.88 -9.22
C THR A 32 -30.60 -8.70 -8.36
N PHE A 33 -31.46 -7.71 -8.13
CA PHE A 33 -31.16 -6.53 -7.33
C PHE A 33 -32.45 -5.92 -6.74
N GLN A 34 -32.43 -5.60 -5.46
CA GLN A 34 -33.46 -4.81 -4.79
C GLN A 34 -32.79 -3.99 -3.68
N LYS A 35 -32.84 -2.66 -3.77
CA LYS A 35 -32.06 -1.74 -2.92
C LYS A 35 -32.33 -1.91 -1.43
N ILE A 36 -33.59 -2.03 -1.02
CA ILE A 36 -34.01 -2.18 0.38
C ILE A 36 -33.55 -3.53 0.96
N LYS A 37 -33.69 -4.63 0.20
CA LYS A 37 -33.23 -5.97 0.60
C LYS A 37 -31.72 -5.98 0.81
N LEU A 38 -30.96 -5.34 -0.08
CA LEU A 38 -29.51 -5.20 0.07
C LEU A 38 -29.12 -4.35 1.30
N ALA A 39 -29.84 -3.25 1.53
CA ALA A 39 -29.64 -2.42 2.72
C ALA A 39 -29.81 -3.24 4.02
N ASN A 40 -30.82 -4.12 4.09
CA ASN A 40 -31.10 -4.97 5.24
C ASN A 40 -29.97 -5.98 5.57
N ILE A 41 -29.09 -6.29 4.62
CA ILE A 41 -27.91 -7.14 4.86
C ILE A 41 -26.61 -6.35 5.03
N GLY A 42 -26.68 -5.02 5.00
CA GLY A 42 -25.56 -4.10 5.20
C GLY A 42 -24.92 -3.59 3.91
N ILE A 43 -25.59 -3.70 2.76
CA ILE A 43 -25.11 -3.16 1.48
C ILE A 43 -25.93 -1.90 1.16
N ASN A 44 -25.43 -0.76 1.63
CA ASN A 44 -26.04 0.56 1.45
C ASN A 44 -25.30 1.36 0.37
N GLU A 45 -25.24 0.81 -0.84
CA GLU A 45 -24.51 1.43 -1.95
C GLU A 45 -25.46 1.96 -3.03
N ASP A 46 -25.07 3.08 -3.64
CA ASP A 46 -25.68 3.58 -4.86
C ASP A 46 -24.86 3.09 -6.06
N PHE A 47 -25.39 2.09 -6.75
CA PHE A 47 -24.79 1.55 -7.97
C PHE A 47 -25.13 2.44 -9.16
N LEU A 48 -24.09 2.89 -9.87
CA LEU A 48 -24.18 3.88 -10.95
C LEU A 48 -24.00 3.29 -12.35
N GLN A 49 -23.40 2.11 -12.45
CA GLN A 49 -23.09 1.48 -13.74
C GLN A 49 -23.29 -0.04 -13.68
N ASP A 50 -23.95 -0.57 -14.71
CA ASP A 50 -24.07 -1.99 -14.98
C ASP A 50 -23.05 -2.43 -16.03
N ASN A 51 -22.47 -3.60 -15.80
CA ASN A 51 -21.49 -4.18 -16.70
C ASN A 51 -21.81 -5.65 -16.94
N ARG A 52 -21.45 -6.13 -18.13
CA ARG A 52 -21.53 -7.54 -18.50
C ARG A 52 -20.24 -7.97 -19.17
N SER A 53 -19.76 -9.17 -18.84
CA SER A 53 -18.64 -9.78 -19.54
C SER A 53 -18.96 -11.21 -19.97
N PHE A 54 -18.34 -11.62 -21.08
CA PHE A 54 -18.33 -12.99 -21.58
C PHE A 54 -16.88 -13.47 -21.64
N SER A 55 -16.65 -14.70 -21.19
CA SER A 55 -15.30 -15.29 -21.15
C SER A 55 -15.36 -16.78 -21.43
N LYS A 56 -14.37 -17.31 -22.16
CA LYS A 56 -14.21 -18.74 -22.43
C LYS A 56 -13.52 -19.44 -21.25
N LYS A 57 -13.55 -20.77 -21.21
CA LYS A 57 -12.82 -21.60 -20.23
C LYS A 57 -11.36 -21.15 -20.09
N ASN A 58 -10.83 -21.21 -18.87
CA ASN A 58 -9.46 -20.84 -18.51
C ASN A 58 -9.12 -19.35 -18.65
N VAL A 59 -10.05 -18.47 -19.03
CA VAL A 59 -9.80 -17.02 -19.00
C VAL A 59 -9.68 -16.54 -17.55
N ILE A 60 -8.63 -15.78 -17.26
CA ILE A 60 -8.53 -14.94 -16.06
C ILE A 60 -8.76 -13.48 -16.45
N ARG A 61 -9.55 -12.78 -15.64
CA ARG A 61 -9.59 -11.32 -15.61
C ARG A 61 -9.22 -10.89 -14.20
N GLY A 62 -8.18 -10.08 -14.07
CA GLY A 62 -7.72 -9.64 -12.77
C GLY A 62 -6.21 -9.85 -12.54
N ILE A 63 -5.70 -9.44 -11.38
CA ILE A 63 -6.47 -8.88 -10.24
C ILE A 63 -6.55 -7.36 -10.42
N HIS A 64 -7.74 -6.81 -10.60
CA HIS A 64 -7.96 -5.39 -10.89
C HIS A 64 -8.32 -4.62 -9.62
N PHE A 65 -7.89 -3.37 -9.55
CA PHE A 65 -8.28 -2.42 -8.51
C PHE A 65 -8.20 -0.99 -9.04
N LEU A 66 -8.88 -0.05 -8.39
CA LEU A 66 -8.82 1.36 -8.74
C LEU A 66 -7.89 2.14 -7.81
N LYS A 67 -7.07 3.02 -8.38
CA LYS A 67 -6.30 4.03 -7.66
C LYS A 67 -7.12 5.33 -7.56
N GLY A 68 -7.15 5.97 -6.40
CA GLY A 68 -7.91 7.20 -6.19
C GLY A 68 -9.36 6.90 -5.84
N LYS A 69 -10.31 7.29 -6.70
CA LYS A 69 -11.74 7.02 -6.49
C LYS A 69 -12.01 5.53 -6.69
N GLN A 70 -12.25 4.83 -5.59
CA GLN A 70 -12.46 3.38 -5.57
C GLN A 70 -13.94 3.04 -5.78
N GLN A 71 -14.20 1.86 -6.33
CA GLN A 71 -15.54 1.34 -6.59
C GLN A 71 -15.82 0.13 -5.70
N ALA A 72 -17.05 0.02 -5.21
CA ALA A 72 -17.59 -1.26 -4.77
C ALA A 72 -18.23 -1.97 -5.98
N GLN A 73 -18.31 -3.29 -5.89
CA GLN A 73 -18.85 -4.16 -6.94
C GLN A 73 -19.91 -5.10 -6.36
N LEU A 74 -20.98 -5.32 -7.10
CA LEU A 74 -21.94 -6.39 -6.83
C LEU A 74 -22.02 -7.27 -8.07
N LEU A 75 -21.58 -8.53 -7.98
CA LEU A 75 -21.48 -9.43 -9.13
C LEU A 75 -22.25 -10.73 -8.96
N SER A 76 -22.66 -11.30 -10.09
CA SER A 76 -23.27 -12.63 -10.20
C SER A 76 -23.01 -13.27 -11.56
N VAL A 77 -23.14 -14.60 -11.60
CA VAL A 77 -22.97 -15.39 -12.82
C VAL A 77 -24.33 -15.71 -13.42
N VAL A 78 -24.49 -15.38 -14.70
CA VAL A 78 -25.73 -15.59 -15.46
C VAL A 78 -25.69 -16.91 -16.22
N GLU A 79 -24.49 -17.33 -16.64
CA GLU A 79 -24.27 -18.58 -17.36
C GLU A 79 -22.89 -19.11 -16.99
N GLY A 80 -22.78 -20.42 -16.75
CA GLY A 80 -21.54 -21.10 -16.45
C GLY A 80 -21.05 -20.93 -15.01
N LYS A 81 -19.74 -21.04 -14.82
CA LYS A 81 -19.12 -21.16 -13.50
C LYS A 81 -17.75 -20.49 -13.48
N ILE A 82 -17.47 -19.74 -12.42
CA ILE A 82 -16.20 -19.07 -12.18
C ILE A 82 -15.68 -19.36 -10.77
N TRP A 83 -14.36 -19.26 -10.62
CA TRP A 83 -13.70 -19.10 -9.34
C TRP A 83 -13.36 -17.62 -9.16
N ASP A 84 -14.06 -16.96 -8.24
CA ASP A 84 -13.91 -15.52 -7.99
C ASP A 84 -12.98 -15.29 -6.79
N VAL A 85 -12.10 -14.30 -6.87
CA VAL A 85 -11.03 -14.00 -5.91
C VAL A 85 -11.08 -12.52 -5.53
N ILE A 86 -11.05 -12.29 -4.23
CA ILE A 86 -11.10 -10.97 -3.60
C ILE A 86 -9.89 -10.82 -2.70
N VAL A 87 -9.09 -9.78 -2.93
CA VAL A 87 -7.84 -9.49 -2.21
C VAL A 87 -7.99 -8.21 -1.41
N ASP A 88 -7.73 -8.25 -0.11
CA ASP A 88 -7.78 -7.05 0.73
C ASP A 88 -6.55 -6.16 0.50
N LEU A 89 -6.75 -5.03 -0.18
CA LEU A 89 -5.70 -4.05 -0.50
C LEU A 89 -5.74 -2.83 0.43
N ARG A 90 -6.56 -2.85 1.48
CA ARG A 90 -6.68 -1.75 2.44
C ARG A 90 -5.47 -1.77 3.38
N LYS A 91 -4.62 -0.74 3.29
CA LYS A 91 -3.31 -0.69 3.98
C LYS A 91 -3.39 -0.77 5.50
N ASP A 92 -4.50 -0.33 6.08
CA ASP A 92 -4.71 -0.33 7.53
C ASP A 92 -5.61 -1.51 7.99
N SER A 93 -5.97 -2.41 7.07
CA SER A 93 -6.70 -3.63 7.41
C SER A 93 -5.79 -4.65 8.09
N ALA A 94 -6.29 -5.28 9.16
CA ALA A 94 -5.63 -6.42 9.82
C ALA A 94 -5.48 -7.63 8.87
N THR A 95 -6.30 -7.70 7.82
CA THR A 95 -6.25 -8.75 6.79
C THR A 95 -5.59 -8.27 5.50
N PHE A 96 -4.80 -7.19 5.52
CA PHE A 96 -4.08 -6.71 4.34
C PHE A 96 -3.29 -7.83 3.64
N LYS A 97 -3.40 -7.88 2.31
CA LYS A 97 -2.90 -8.94 1.40
C LYS A 97 -3.54 -10.31 1.52
N LYS A 98 -4.44 -10.54 2.48
CA LYS A 98 -5.19 -11.78 2.54
C LYS A 98 -6.26 -11.78 1.47
N TRP A 99 -6.63 -12.98 1.03
CA TRP A 99 -7.62 -13.17 0.00
C TRP A 99 -8.66 -14.22 0.38
N PHE A 100 -9.86 -14.01 -0.13
CA PHE A 100 -10.96 -14.95 -0.11
C PHE A 100 -11.28 -15.35 -1.55
N ALA A 101 -11.72 -16.59 -1.74
CA ALA A 101 -12.14 -17.08 -3.04
C ALA A 101 -13.31 -18.03 -2.88
N LEU A 102 -14.19 -18.06 -3.88
CA LEU A 102 -15.34 -18.94 -3.92
C LEU A 102 -15.77 -19.23 -5.35
N GLU A 103 -16.55 -20.29 -5.51
CA GLU A 103 -17.22 -20.58 -6.76
C GLU A 103 -18.53 -19.79 -6.87
N LEU A 104 -18.72 -19.12 -8.00
CA LEU A 104 -20.01 -18.52 -8.40
C LEU A 104 -20.49 -19.21 -9.67
N SER A 105 -21.77 -19.56 -9.74
CA SER A 105 -22.35 -20.21 -10.91
C SER A 105 -23.79 -19.79 -11.17
N ASP A 106 -24.22 -20.07 -12.39
CA ASP A 106 -25.62 -20.02 -12.81
C ASP A 106 -26.53 -21.01 -12.07
N THR A 107 -25.97 -22.00 -11.37
CA THR A 107 -26.72 -22.99 -10.58
C THR A 107 -26.80 -22.66 -9.09
N ASN A 108 -25.77 -22.04 -8.50
CA ASN A 108 -25.80 -21.66 -7.09
C ASN A 108 -26.48 -20.31 -6.86
N HIS A 109 -26.54 -19.47 -7.90
CA HIS A 109 -27.13 -18.13 -7.91
C HIS A 109 -26.51 -17.18 -6.87
N TYR A 110 -25.29 -17.46 -6.42
CA TYR A 110 -24.63 -16.61 -5.44
C TYR A 110 -24.28 -15.26 -6.05
N HIS A 111 -24.51 -14.23 -5.23
CA HIS A 111 -24.11 -12.86 -5.49
C HIS A 111 -23.01 -12.50 -4.52
N LEU A 112 -21.99 -11.83 -5.02
CA LEU A 112 -20.83 -11.40 -4.25
C LEU A 112 -20.76 -9.87 -4.26
N TYR A 113 -20.78 -9.30 -3.07
CA TYR A 113 -20.50 -7.89 -2.82
C TYR A 113 -19.04 -7.70 -2.39
N ILE A 114 -18.34 -6.84 -3.12
CA ILE A 114 -16.95 -6.46 -2.89
C ILE A 114 -16.92 -4.95 -2.59
N PRO A 115 -16.53 -4.54 -1.39
CA PRO A 115 -16.48 -3.12 -1.04
C PRO A 115 -15.24 -2.42 -1.64
N ARG A 116 -15.21 -1.09 -1.52
CA ARG A 116 -14.06 -0.28 -1.96
C ARG A 116 -12.76 -0.72 -1.26
N GLY A 117 -11.64 -0.59 -1.97
CA GLY A 117 -10.31 -0.88 -1.41
C GLY A 117 -9.83 -2.33 -1.59
N PHE A 118 -10.56 -3.12 -2.36
CA PHE A 118 -10.21 -4.50 -2.70
C PHE A 118 -9.65 -4.63 -4.12
N GLY A 119 -8.87 -5.68 -4.32
CA GLY A 119 -8.53 -6.20 -5.64
C GLY A 119 -9.48 -7.35 -5.99
N HIS A 120 -9.95 -7.39 -7.24
CA HIS A 120 -10.90 -8.39 -7.71
C HIS A 120 -10.37 -9.10 -8.96
N GLY A 121 -10.57 -10.42 -9.04
CA GLY A 121 -10.36 -11.16 -10.26
C GLY A 121 -11.09 -12.49 -10.25
N PHE A 122 -11.24 -13.12 -11.41
CA PHE A 122 -11.88 -14.43 -11.50
C PHE A 122 -11.25 -15.29 -12.59
N CYS A 123 -11.43 -16.61 -12.50
CA CYS A 123 -11.13 -17.54 -13.58
C CYS A 123 -12.34 -18.37 -14.01
N VAL A 124 -12.53 -18.57 -15.31
CA VAL A 124 -13.66 -19.34 -15.85
C VAL A 124 -13.40 -20.85 -15.77
N LEU A 125 -14.29 -21.59 -15.09
CA LEU A 125 -14.19 -23.04 -14.89
C LEU A 125 -14.97 -23.83 -15.96
N SER A 126 -16.13 -23.34 -16.38
CA SER A 126 -16.98 -23.93 -17.41
C SER A 126 -16.47 -23.63 -18.83
N LYS A 127 -17.10 -24.21 -19.88
CA LYS A 127 -16.78 -23.93 -21.29
C LYS A 127 -16.80 -22.42 -21.61
N LYS A 128 -17.75 -21.71 -21.00
CA LYS A 128 -17.96 -20.26 -21.09
C LYS A 128 -18.61 -19.77 -19.80
N ALA A 129 -18.44 -18.49 -19.48
CA ALA A 129 -19.20 -17.83 -18.43
C ALA A 129 -19.65 -16.43 -18.85
N LYS A 130 -20.86 -16.05 -18.43
CA LYS A 130 -21.40 -14.69 -18.52
C LYS A 130 -21.59 -14.13 -17.11
N ILE A 131 -21.03 -12.95 -16.87
CA ILE A 131 -21.02 -12.32 -15.55
C ILE A 131 -21.66 -10.97 -15.68
N ASN A 132 -22.58 -10.67 -14.77
CA ASN A 132 -23.12 -9.34 -14.55
C ASN A 132 -22.45 -8.73 -13.32
N TYR A 133 -22.10 -7.44 -13.38
CA TYR A 133 -21.67 -6.73 -12.18
C TYR A 133 -22.04 -5.25 -12.22
N LYS A 134 -22.47 -4.75 -11.06
CA LYS A 134 -22.76 -3.35 -10.80
C LYS A 134 -21.57 -2.67 -10.14
N THR A 135 -21.32 -1.40 -10.44
CA THR A 135 -20.28 -0.59 -9.79
C THR A 135 -20.84 0.71 -9.23
N THR A 136 -20.27 1.18 -8.12
CA THR A 136 -20.66 2.44 -7.46
C THR A 136 -19.98 3.66 -8.08
N GLU A 137 -19.21 3.47 -9.14
CA GLU A 137 -18.46 4.50 -9.85
C GLU A 137 -18.45 4.17 -11.34
N TYR A 138 -18.34 5.21 -12.17
CA TYR A 138 -18.17 5.07 -13.61
C TYR A 138 -16.78 4.53 -13.95
N PHE A 139 -16.71 3.80 -15.05
CA PHE A 139 -15.43 3.30 -15.57
C PHE A 139 -14.46 4.46 -15.86
N ASN A 140 -13.28 4.39 -15.27
CA ASN A 140 -12.17 5.31 -15.56
C ASN A 140 -10.89 4.52 -15.83
N LYS A 141 -10.55 4.40 -17.11
CA LYS A 141 -9.36 3.68 -17.60
C LYS A 141 -8.05 4.17 -16.96
N ASN A 142 -7.94 5.45 -16.61
CA ASN A 142 -6.71 6.02 -16.05
C ASN A 142 -6.47 5.59 -14.60
N ASN A 143 -7.55 5.30 -13.88
CA ASN A 143 -7.52 4.91 -12.47
C ASN A 143 -7.38 3.39 -12.29
N GLU A 144 -7.71 2.60 -13.30
CA GLU A 144 -7.57 1.15 -13.27
C GLU A 144 -6.09 0.74 -13.20
N LYS A 145 -5.81 -0.13 -12.24
CA LYS A 145 -4.53 -0.81 -12.05
C LYS A 145 -4.81 -2.30 -11.87
N GLY A 146 -3.76 -3.09 -11.95
CA GLY A 146 -3.88 -4.50 -11.63
C GLY A 146 -2.61 -5.08 -11.04
N ILE A 147 -2.78 -6.22 -10.40
CA ILE A 147 -1.75 -7.09 -9.85
C ILE A 147 -1.71 -8.33 -10.75
N LYS A 148 -0.50 -8.82 -11.01
CA LYS A 148 -0.29 -10.05 -11.76
C LYS A 148 -1.07 -11.22 -11.11
N TRP A 149 -1.70 -12.06 -11.91
CA TRP A 149 -2.57 -13.14 -11.41
C TRP A 149 -1.79 -14.22 -10.62
N ASP A 150 -0.58 -14.55 -11.06
CA ASP A 150 0.35 -15.54 -10.49
C ASP A 150 1.30 -14.91 -9.46
N ASP A 151 0.83 -13.87 -8.78
CA ASP A 151 1.62 -13.18 -7.77
C ASP A 151 2.01 -14.09 -6.61
N LYS A 152 3.33 -14.22 -6.39
CA LYS A 152 3.90 -15.11 -5.37
C LYS A 152 3.66 -14.61 -3.93
N ASP A 153 3.48 -13.32 -3.73
CA ASP A 153 3.24 -12.75 -2.39
C ASP A 153 1.80 -12.96 -1.95
N LEU A 154 0.85 -12.80 -2.87
CA LEU A 154 -0.56 -13.12 -2.64
C LEU A 154 -0.78 -14.64 -2.61
N ASN A 155 -0.02 -15.41 -3.41
CA ASN A 155 -0.05 -16.87 -3.46
C ASN A 155 -1.49 -17.42 -3.59
N ILE A 156 -2.27 -16.82 -4.49
CA ILE A 156 -3.66 -17.20 -4.72
C ILE A 156 -3.69 -18.60 -5.35
N LYS A 157 -4.54 -19.47 -4.79
CA LYS A 157 -4.74 -20.82 -5.29
C LYS A 157 -5.77 -20.82 -6.40
N TRP A 158 -5.33 -20.49 -7.62
CA TRP A 158 -6.15 -20.60 -8.82
C TRP A 158 -6.32 -22.07 -9.22
N PRO A 159 -7.55 -22.54 -9.51
CA PRO A 159 -7.82 -23.93 -9.91
C PRO A 159 -7.47 -24.23 -11.38
N ILE A 160 -6.58 -23.45 -12.00
CA ILE A 160 -6.16 -23.59 -13.39
C ILE A 160 -4.64 -23.40 -13.51
N LYS A 161 -4.01 -24.15 -14.43
CA LYS A 161 -2.56 -24.10 -14.66
C LYS A 161 -2.14 -23.17 -15.80
N SER A 162 -2.95 -23.10 -16.87
CA SER A 162 -2.61 -22.38 -18.11
C SER A 162 -3.70 -21.35 -18.45
N PRO A 163 -3.69 -20.16 -17.83
CA PRO A 163 -4.75 -19.18 -18.03
C PRO A 163 -4.62 -18.42 -19.35
N ILE A 164 -5.77 -18.03 -19.89
CA ILE A 164 -5.88 -17.10 -21.01
C ILE A 164 -6.01 -15.69 -20.42
N LEU A 165 -5.06 -14.82 -20.74
CA LEU A 165 -4.99 -13.43 -20.28
C LEU A 165 -4.97 -12.48 -21.47
N ASN A 166 -5.56 -11.29 -21.32
CA ASN A 166 -5.39 -10.22 -22.31
C ASN A 166 -3.94 -9.66 -22.24
N LYS A 167 -3.56 -8.82 -23.21
CA LYS A 167 -2.21 -8.20 -23.24
C LYS A 167 -1.92 -7.37 -21.99
N ARG A 168 -2.92 -6.61 -21.50
CA ARG A 168 -2.78 -5.69 -20.36
C ARG A 168 -2.50 -6.44 -19.05
N ASP A 169 -3.27 -7.48 -18.78
CA ASP A 169 -3.23 -8.25 -17.54
C ASP A 169 -1.94 -9.08 -17.46
N LYS A 170 -1.40 -9.53 -18.60
CA LYS A 170 -0.05 -10.14 -18.69
C LYS A 170 1.05 -9.19 -18.20
N THR A 171 0.89 -7.89 -18.44
CA THR A 171 1.86 -6.85 -18.11
C THR A 171 1.69 -6.24 -16.72
N PHE A 172 0.70 -6.68 -15.93
CA PHE A 172 0.56 -6.15 -14.58
C PHE A 172 1.75 -6.51 -13.70
N PRO A 173 2.20 -5.56 -12.87
CA PRO A 173 3.29 -5.78 -11.93
C PRO A 173 2.89 -6.76 -10.82
N TYR A 174 3.89 -7.37 -10.19
CA TYR A 174 3.69 -8.11 -8.95
C TYR A 174 3.21 -7.17 -7.82
N PHE A 175 2.55 -7.73 -6.81
CA PHE A 175 2.06 -7.02 -5.65
C PHE A 175 3.18 -6.30 -4.91
N THR A 176 4.32 -6.99 -4.71
CA THR A 176 5.56 -6.37 -4.20
C THR A 176 5.93 -5.16 -5.02
N GLU A 177 5.98 -5.26 -6.35
CA GLU A 177 6.26 -4.13 -7.23
C GLU A 177 5.23 -3.01 -7.14
N ILE A 178 3.97 -3.24 -6.77
CA ILE A 178 2.97 -2.15 -6.61
C ILE A 178 3.18 -1.40 -5.30
N ILE A 179 3.41 -2.13 -4.22
CA ILE A 179 3.80 -1.55 -2.93
C ILE A 179 5.16 -0.87 -3.06
N GLU A 180 6.04 -1.49 -3.82
CA GLU A 180 7.35 -0.99 -4.15
C GLU A 180 7.33 0.09 -5.22
N ASN A 181 6.34 0.28 -6.09
CA ASN A 181 6.38 1.32 -7.14
C ASN A 181 6.05 2.72 -6.62
N ASN A 182 5.47 2.83 -5.42
CA ASN A 182 5.55 4.06 -4.61
C ASN A 182 6.93 4.24 -3.96
N PHE A 183 7.70 3.17 -3.89
CA PHE A 183 9.00 3.07 -3.23
C PHE A 183 10.15 3.17 -4.26
N ASN A 184 10.07 2.62 -5.49
CA ASN A 184 11.07 2.42 -6.56
C ASN A 184 11.35 3.68 -7.36
N LYS A 185 10.38 4.61 -7.42
CA LYS A 185 10.67 5.99 -7.85
C LYS A 185 11.51 6.76 -6.81
N ILE A 186 11.49 6.34 -5.55
CA ILE A 186 12.29 6.88 -4.43
C ILE A 186 13.51 5.96 -4.10
N LEU A 187 13.48 4.69 -4.52
CA LEU A 187 14.37 3.61 -4.10
C LEU A 187 15.47 3.28 -5.09
N LYS A 188 15.23 3.37 -6.41
CA LYS A 188 16.31 3.24 -7.39
C LYS A 188 17.42 4.29 -7.15
N TYR A 189 17.10 5.36 -6.42
CA TYR A 189 18.07 6.36 -5.94
C TYR A 189 18.81 5.98 -4.63
N ASN A 190 18.26 5.12 -3.76
CA ASN A 190 18.66 5.05 -2.34
C ASN A 190 18.95 3.65 -1.73
N LEU A 191 18.87 2.52 -2.47
CA LEU A 191 19.15 1.19 -1.88
C LEU A 191 20.50 0.55 -2.24
N LYS A 192 21.23 1.04 -3.24
CA LYS A 192 22.56 0.48 -3.57
C LYS A 192 23.69 0.96 -2.68
N ASN A 193 23.43 1.87 -1.75
CA ASN A 193 24.41 2.37 -0.80
C ASN A 193 23.67 2.78 0.47
N ASN A 194 24.16 2.41 1.66
CA ASN A 194 23.75 3.01 2.94
C ASN A 194 24.16 4.50 2.99
N LYS A 195 23.67 5.27 2.02
CA LYS A 195 23.98 6.68 1.81
C LYS A 195 22.88 7.48 2.50
N PRO A 196 23.23 8.44 3.36
CA PRO A 196 22.26 9.42 3.82
C PRO A 196 21.69 10.20 2.63
N TYR A 197 20.42 10.58 2.72
CA TYR A 197 19.72 11.27 1.63
C TYR A 197 18.67 12.25 2.14
N LEU A 198 18.41 13.28 1.33
CA LEU A 198 17.39 14.28 1.63
C LEU A 198 16.01 13.78 1.22
N ILE A 199 15.02 14.15 2.02
CA ILE A 199 13.61 13.86 1.82
C ILE A 199 12.86 15.18 1.86
N LYS A 200 12.07 15.45 0.81
CA LYS A 200 11.16 16.59 0.81
C LYS A 200 10.00 16.31 1.76
N ILE A 201 9.76 17.25 2.66
CA ILE A 201 8.65 17.21 3.63
C ILE A 201 7.50 18.02 3.04
N PRO A 202 6.27 17.46 2.99
CA PRO A 202 5.08 18.21 2.63
C PRO A 202 5.00 19.50 3.44
N PHE A 203 4.82 20.61 2.74
CA PHE A 203 4.75 21.94 3.32
C PHE A 203 3.62 22.71 2.65
N PHE A 204 2.69 23.19 3.46
CA PHE A 204 1.54 23.99 3.07
C PHE A 204 1.68 25.34 3.75
N SER A 205 1.46 26.43 3.02
CA SER A 205 1.53 27.79 3.55
C SER A 205 0.28 28.53 3.14
N GLY A 206 -0.35 29.21 4.10
CA GLY A 206 -1.45 30.13 3.87
C GLY A 206 -1.13 31.51 4.44
N LYS A 207 -2.07 32.46 4.31
CA LYS A 207 -1.90 33.84 4.82
C LYS A 207 -1.68 33.92 6.35
N LYS A 208 -2.18 32.95 7.12
CA LYS A 208 -2.14 32.96 8.60
C LYS A 208 -1.06 32.06 9.21
N ALA A 209 -0.67 30.97 8.55
CA ALA A 209 0.24 29.96 9.11
C ALA A 209 0.83 29.06 8.03
N SER A 210 1.80 28.23 8.43
CA SER A 210 2.31 27.13 7.62
C SER A 210 2.24 25.81 8.38
N LEU A 211 2.11 24.71 7.64
CA LEU A 211 2.06 23.35 8.15
C LEU A 211 3.06 22.50 7.38
N SER A 212 3.92 21.79 8.11
CA SER A 212 4.62 20.62 7.58
C SER A 212 4.29 19.38 8.40
N TYR A 213 4.28 18.22 7.75
CA TYR A 213 4.02 16.95 8.41
C TYR A 213 4.94 15.86 7.89
N PHE A 214 5.18 14.85 8.73
CA PHE A 214 6.00 13.68 8.40
C PHE A 214 5.21 12.41 8.71
N GLU A 215 5.05 11.55 7.72
CA GLU A 215 4.35 10.26 7.87
C GLU A 215 5.35 9.10 7.84
N PRO A 216 5.54 8.36 8.95
CA PRO A 216 6.65 7.42 9.09
C PRO A 216 6.60 6.25 8.09
N LYS A 217 5.37 5.81 7.72
CA LYS A 217 5.14 4.76 6.72
C LYS A 217 5.67 5.16 5.33
N ILE A 218 5.65 6.44 4.97
CA ILE A 218 6.10 6.95 3.66
C ILE A 218 7.63 6.97 3.57
N TYR A 219 8.32 7.21 4.69
CA TYR A 219 9.76 7.49 4.71
C TYR A 219 10.61 6.35 5.27
N LYS A 220 10.10 5.12 5.22
CA LYS A 220 10.75 3.88 5.73
C LYS A 220 11.08 3.86 7.23
N MET A 221 10.70 4.87 8.00
CA MET A 221 10.72 4.80 9.46
C MET A 221 9.47 4.09 9.96
N LYS A 222 9.36 2.78 9.71
CA LYS A 222 8.13 2.04 10.02
C LYS A 222 7.81 1.96 11.53
N ASN A 223 8.79 2.24 12.39
CA ASN A 223 8.69 2.11 13.84
C ASN A 223 9.40 3.28 14.55
N ILE A 224 8.80 4.46 14.63
CA ILE A 224 9.37 5.52 15.47
C ILE A 224 9.33 5.06 16.93
N LYS A 225 10.48 5.11 17.60
CA LYS A 225 10.62 4.75 19.01
C LYS A 225 11.08 5.90 19.89
N ARG A 226 11.66 6.95 19.30
CA ARG A 226 12.19 8.09 20.02
C ARG A 226 12.17 9.34 19.15
N ILE A 227 11.76 10.46 19.73
CA ILE A 227 11.82 11.79 19.14
C ILE A 227 12.47 12.70 20.18
N PHE A 228 13.40 13.54 19.75
CA PHE A 228 14.00 14.54 20.63
C PHE A 228 14.39 15.79 19.85
N TYR A 229 14.64 16.86 20.58
CA TYR A 229 15.04 18.15 20.01
C TYR A 229 16.45 18.48 20.46
N ILE A 230 17.19 19.16 19.58
CA ILE A 230 18.50 19.69 19.89
C ILE A 230 18.48 21.17 19.55
N LYS A 231 18.92 22.00 20.50
CA LYS A 231 19.18 23.42 20.29
C LYS A 231 20.68 23.66 20.22
N GLY A 232 21.12 24.52 19.31
CA GLY A 232 22.52 24.90 19.18
C GLY A 232 22.70 26.32 18.64
N ASN A 233 23.88 26.87 18.87
CA ASN A 233 24.27 28.23 18.46
C ASN A 233 25.33 28.18 17.37
N LYS A 234 25.51 29.29 16.64
CA LYS A 234 26.45 29.39 15.53
C LYS A 234 27.85 28.95 15.95
N ASN A 235 28.55 28.24 15.07
CA ASN A 235 29.89 27.67 15.24
C ASN A 235 30.02 26.54 16.27
N VAL A 236 28.94 26.16 16.96
CA VAL A 236 28.92 24.95 17.80
C VAL A 236 28.90 23.70 16.90
N LYS A 237 29.63 22.66 17.30
CA LYS A 237 29.56 21.32 16.70
C LYS A 237 28.96 20.33 17.69
N ARG A 238 28.15 19.40 17.19
CA ARG A 238 27.58 18.28 17.95
C ARG A 238 27.54 17.04 17.08
N GLY A 239 27.59 15.85 17.66
CA GLY A 239 27.60 14.61 16.88
C GLY A 239 28.83 13.79 17.26
N GLY A 240 29.69 13.48 16.30
CA GLY A 240 30.91 12.71 16.55
C GLY A 240 30.63 11.25 16.88
N HIS A 241 29.61 10.67 16.28
CA HIS A 241 29.30 9.25 16.49
C HIS A 241 28.54 8.63 15.31
N ALA A 242 28.52 7.31 15.29
CA ALA A 242 27.61 6.51 14.46
C ALA A 242 26.73 5.61 15.33
N HIS A 243 25.68 5.08 14.73
CA HIS A 243 24.80 4.08 15.34
C HIS A 243 24.99 2.72 14.66
N LYS A 244 25.13 1.63 15.43
CA LYS A 244 25.22 0.27 14.85
C LYS A 244 23.91 -0.14 14.19
N LYS A 245 22.78 0.21 14.81
CA LYS A 245 21.45 -0.30 14.45
C LYS A 245 20.39 0.78 14.26
N CYS A 246 20.53 1.96 14.87
CA CYS A 246 19.53 3.04 14.75
C CYS A 246 19.64 3.79 13.42
N ASN A 247 18.50 4.00 12.75
CA ASN A 247 18.35 5.00 11.70
C ASN A 247 17.75 6.28 12.30
N GLN A 248 18.08 7.42 11.71
CA GLN A 248 17.64 8.73 12.18
C GLN A 248 17.06 9.56 11.04
N PHE A 249 16.14 10.45 11.37
CA PHE A 249 15.61 11.46 10.46
C PHE A 249 15.69 12.84 11.12
N LEU A 250 16.47 13.75 10.52
CA LEU A 250 16.75 15.08 11.05
C LEU A 250 15.96 16.12 10.28
N ILE A 251 15.31 17.03 11.00
CA ILE A 251 14.56 18.16 10.44
C ILE A 251 15.03 19.44 11.13
N CYS A 252 15.50 20.42 10.36
CA CYS A 252 15.84 21.74 10.92
C CYS A 252 14.57 22.58 11.04
N GLN A 253 14.03 22.68 12.25
CA GLN A 253 12.77 23.38 12.52
C GLN A 253 12.95 24.90 12.50
N LYS A 254 14.09 25.38 12.97
CA LYS A 254 14.49 26.79 12.99
C LYS A 254 15.98 26.91 12.75
N GLY A 255 16.41 27.93 12.01
CA GLY A 255 17.81 28.20 11.73
C GLY A 255 18.39 27.28 10.67
N LYS A 256 19.70 27.04 10.74
CA LYS A 256 20.44 26.36 9.68
C LYS A 256 21.58 25.52 10.22
N VAL A 257 21.69 24.29 9.72
CA VAL A 257 22.78 23.37 10.06
C VAL A 257 23.41 22.72 8.84
N ARG A 258 24.72 22.48 8.96
CA ARG A 258 25.48 21.62 8.07
C ARG A 258 25.66 20.26 8.74
N VAL A 259 25.24 19.19 8.08
CA VAL A 259 25.38 17.81 8.56
C VAL A 259 26.39 17.08 7.70
N ASN A 260 27.51 16.69 8.28
CA ASN A 260 28.55 15.90 7.63
C ASN A 260 28.33 14.43 7.96
N CYS A 261 28.23 13.61 6.91
CA CYS A 261 28.00 12.18 7.06
C CYS A 261 29.09 11.37 6.39
N PHE A 262 29.61 10.36 7.08
CA PHE A 262 30.59 9.41 6.56
C PHE A 262 30.02 8.00 6.68
N PHE A 263 29.97 7.27 5.57
CA PHE A 263 29.29 5.97 5.48
C PHE A 263 30.15 4.90 4.80
N SER A 264 31.44 5.20 4.60
CA SER A 264 32.55 4.27 4.35
C SER A 264 33.88 5.06 4.35
N LYS A 265 35.03 4.37 4.29
CA LYS A 265 36.37 4.99 4.19
C LYS A 265 36.50 6.09 3.12
N LYS A 266 35.89 5.90 1.95
CA LYS A 266 36.03 6.82 0.80
C LYS A 266 34.80 7.69 0.54
N ASN A 267 33.70 7.48 1.26
CA ASN A 267 32.46 8.21 1.00
C ASN A 267 32.05 9.09 2.18
N LYS A 268 32.23 10.41 1.97
CA LYS A 268 31.73 11.49 2.81
C LYS A 268 30.73 12.32 2.00
N LYS A 269 29.65 12.76 2.63
CA LYS A 269 28.72 13.72 2.03
C LYS A 269 28.26 14.74 3.06
N THR A 270 28.15 15.99 2.63
CA THR A 270 27.69 17.09 3.47
C THR A 270 26.31 17.55 2.99
N PHE A 271 25.41 17.78 3.94
CA PHE A 271 24.04 18.22 3.70
C PHE A 271 23.78 19.53 4.41
N LEU A 272 22.92 20.36 3.83
CA LEU A 272 22.55 21.65 4.39
C LEU A 272 21.05 21.66 4.66
N LEU A 273 20.67 21.75 5.92
CA LEU A 273 19.27 21.86 6.34
C LEU A 273 19.02 23.32 6.75
N LYS A 274 18.12 24.00 6.04
CA LYS A 274 17.83 25.44 6.21
C LYS A 274 16.39 25.74 6.66
N ASN A 275 15.53 24.73 6.66
CA ASN A 275 14.10 24.87 6.96
C ASN A 275 13.47 23.49 7.20
N ASN A 276 12.20 23.50 7.60
CA ASN A 276 11.38 22.33 7.86
C ASN A 276 10.71 21.71 6.61
N LYS A 277 11.13 22.14 5.40
CA LYS A 277 10.61 21.63 4.11
C LYS A 277 11.43 20.44 3.60
N THR A 278 12.56 20.17 4.23
CA THR A 278 13.46 19.06 3.89
C THR A 278 13.99 18.44 5.16
N GLY A 279 13.99 17.11 5.22
CA GLY A 279 14.68 16.36 6.27
C GLY A 279 15.79 15.49 5.70
N LEU A 280 16.76 15.13 6.54
CA LEU A 280 17.87 14.25 6.21
C LEU A 280 17.63 12.89 6.85
N PHE A 281 17.53 11.84 6.03
CA PHE A 281 17.56 10.47 6.51
C PHE A 281 19.00 10.01 6.65
N ILE A 282 19.35 9.54 7.84
CA ILE A 282 20.66 9.02 8.20
C ILE A 282 20.49 7.55 8.52
N ASN A 283 21.10 6.71 7.69
CA ASN A 283 21.12 5.27 7.92
C ASN A 283 22.02 4.93 9.11
N LYS A 284 21.73 3.82 9.79
CA LYS A 284 22.70 3.16 10.68
C LYS A 284 24.05 2.98 9.96
N MET A 285 25.12 2.86 10.74
CA MET A 285 26.51 2.83 10.26
C MET A 285 26.90 4.07 9.45
N THR A 286 26.35 5.23 9.81
CA THR A 286 26.76 6.54 9.29
C THR A 286 27.30 7.37 10.44
N TRP A 287 28.58 7.74 10.37
CA TRP A 287 29.16 8.72 11.28
C TRP A 287 28.62 10.10 10.95
N THR A 288 28.15 10.82 11.96
CA THR A 288 27.44 12.08 11.77
C THR A 288 28.00 13.19 12.66
N ASP A 289 28.31 14.32 12.03
CA ASP A 289 28.65 15.57 12.69
C ASP A 289 27.72 16.69 12.22
N ILE A 290 27.26 17.50 13.16
CA ILE A 290 26.35 18.62 12.94
C ILE A 290 27.06 19.89 13.35
N GLU A 291 27.14 20.84 12.42
CA GLU A 291 27.66 22.19 12.64
C GLU A 291 26.51 23.18 12.51
N TYR A 292 26.32 23.98 13.55
CA TYR A 292 25.29 25.00 13.61
C TYR A 292 25.78 26.28 12.93
N LEU A 293 25.02 26.79 11.96
CA LEU A 293 25.40 27.96 11.17
C LEU A 293 24.73 29.26 11.64
N GLU A 294 23.74 29.15 12.52
CA GLU A 294 22.95 30.25 13.06
C GLU A 294 22.66 30.04 14.55
N ASN A 295 22.42 31.14 15.27
CA ASN A 295 22.02 31.11 16.69
C ASN A 295 20.58 30.61 16.85
N ASP A 296 20.29 30.04 18.02
CA ASP A 296 18.96 29.49 18.35
C ASP A 296 18.40 28.51 17.30
N THR A 297 19.30 27.75 16.66
CA THR A 297 18.92 26.73 15.68
C THR A 297 18.35 25.52 16.40
N ILE A 298 17.21 25.01 15.92
CA ILE A 298 16.50 23.86 16.50
C ILE A 298 16.40 22.74 15.46
N ILE A 299 16.89 21.56 15.84
CA ILE A 299 16.77 20.34 15.06
C ILE A 299 15.84 19.38 15.79
N ASN A 300 14.87 18.83 15.09
CA ASN A 300 14.12 17.67 15.54
C ASN A 300 14.76 16.39 14.98
N VAL A 301 14.96 15.40 15.84
CA VAL A 301 15.55 14.10 15.49
C VAL A 301 14.56 13.01 15.82
N ILE A 302 14.20 12.24 14.80
CA ILE A 302 13.31 11.09 14.91
C ILE A 302 14.17 9.83 14.76
N CYS A 303 13.97 8.84 15.62
CA CYS A 303 14.71 7.58 15.62
C CYS A 303 13.78 6.37 15.57
N ASP A 304 14.23 5.32 14.87
CA ASP A 304 13.53 4.05 14.81
C ASP A 304 13.85 3.08 15.97
N ARG A 305 14.65 3.55 16.94
CA ARG A 305 15.04 2.81 18.15
C ARG A 305 14.99 3.67 19.41
N ARG A 306 14.82 3.02 20.56
CA ARG A 306 14.97 3.63 21.88
C ARG A 306 16.44 4.02 22.09
N TYR A 307 16.70 4.84 23.10
CA TYR A 307 18.08 5.13 23.49
C TYR A 307 18.72 3.86 24.07
N GLU A 308 19.83 3.44 23.48
CA GLU A 308 20.63 2.30 23.93
C GLU A 308 22.09 2.73 23.86
N VAL A 309 22.77 2.84 25.01
CA VAL A 309 24.16 3.31 25.07
C VAL A 309 25.11 2.46 24.20
N TYR A 310 24.88 1.15 24.15
CA TYR A 310 25.70 0.20 23.39
C TYR A 310 25.53 0.28 21.86
N ASP A 311 24.52 1.00 21.37
CA ASP A 311 24.30 1.21 19.93
C ASP A 311 25.25 2.25 19.36
N TYR A 312 25.79 3.13 20.20
CA TYR A 312 26.68 4.21 19.78
C TYR A 312 28.10 3.71 19.48
N ILE A 313 28.71 4.32 18.48
CA ILE A 313 30.13 4.19 18.14
C ILE A 313 30.72 5.60 18.25
N TYR A 314 31.44 5.87 19.33
CA TYR A 314 32.07 7.18 19.61
C TYR A 314 33.53 7.27 19.13
N ASP A 315 34.16 6.14 18.79
CA ASP A 315 35.53 6.12 18.27
C ASP A 315 35.51 6.02 16.74
N TYR A 316 35.98 7.07 16.07
CA TYR A 316 36.04 7.14 14.61
C TYR A 316 36.99 6.11 14.00
N LYS A 317 38.15 5.83 14.62
CA LYS A 317 39.09 4.82 14.14
C LYS A 317 38.43 3.44 14.19
N LYS A 318 37.71 3.14 15.27
CA LYS A 318 36.93 1.89 15.39
C LYS A 318 35.83 1.81 14.35
N PHE A 319 35.08 2.89 14.13
CA PHE A 319 34.04 2.97 13.09
C PHE A 319 34.61 2.65 11.70
N ILE A 320 35.76 3.23 11.34
CA ILE A 320 36.39 3.02 10.03
C ILE A 320 36.85 1.57 9.83
N LYS A 321 37.34 0.90 10.89
CA LYS A 321 37.70 -0.54 10.86
C LYS A 321 36.49 -1.46 10.65
N MET A 322 35.26 -0.99 10.81
CA MET A 322 34.06 -1.80 10.56
C MET A 322 33.69 -1.88 9.07
N PHE A 323 34.40 -1.18 8.19
CA PHE A 323 34.25 -1.24 6.72
C PHE A 323 35.39 -2.00 6.03
N THR A 324 36.32 -2.55 6.80
CA THR A 324 37.33 -3.53 6.35
C THR A 324 36.87 -4.90 6.79
#